data_AF-S8E475-F1
#
_entry.id   AF-S8E475-F1
#
_cell.length_a   1.000
_cell.length_b   1.000
_cell.length_c   1.000
_cell.angle_alpha   90.00
_cell.angle_beta   90.00
_cell.angle_gamma   90.00
#
_symmetry.space_group_name_H-M   'P 1'
#
loop_
_entity.id
_entity.type
_entity.pdbx_description
1 polymer ?
#
loop_
_entity_poly.entity_id
_entity_poly.type
_entity_poly.pdbx_seq_one_letter_code
_entity_poly.pdbx_strand_id
1 'polypeptide(L)'
;LSRDFLLVGLILIMIYTAIDTFYLSDEQLKDSPSRKDDIDEATETALRIYGCDLVQESGILLKLPQAVMATGQVLFHRFYCKKSFKKFNVKVVAASCVWLASKLEECPRKARQVLIVFHRMECRRENLPLEHLDTSSKKYGELKTNLIKTERHLLKETGFICHVEHPHKFISNYLATLETPQELSQEAWNLANDSLRTTLCVRFKSEVVACGVVYAAARKFHVPLPENPPWWKAFDAEKSGIDEVCRVLAHLYSFPKAQYIPVCEE
;
A
#
# COMPACT_ATOMS: atom_id res chain seq x y z
N LEU A 1 12.08 30.19 30.01
CA LEU A 1 11.29 29.81 28.82
C LEU A 1 11.52 28.33 28.59
N SER A 2 10.52 27.57 29.02
CA SER A 2 10.65 26.28 29.67
C SER A 2 10.66 25.12 28.67
N ARG A 3 11.25 23.99 29.07
CA ARG A 3 11.15 22.66 28.43
C ARG A 3 9.73 22.32 27.95
N ASP A 4 8.71 22.90 28.57
CA ASP A 4 7.30 22.75 28.21
C ASP A 4 6.95 23.28 26.81
N PHE A 5 7.59 24.35 26.32
CA PHE A 5 7.39 24.83 24.95
C PHE A 5 8.00 23.89 23.90
N LEU A 6 9.13 23.26 24.25
CA LEU A 6 9.78 22.24 23.43
C LEU A 6 8.97 20.93 23.42
N LEU A 7 8.40 20.54 24.57
CA LEU A 7 7.53 19.39 24.69
C LEU A 7 6.20 19.60 23.96
N VAL A 8 5.56 20.77 24.09
CA VAL A 8 4.36 21.12 23.34
C VAL A 8 4.65 21.22 21.85
N GLY A 9 5.81 21.75 21.45
CA GLY A 9 6.25 21.76 20.05
C GLY A 9 6.49 20.36 19.49
N LEU A 10 7.14 19.47 20.26
CA LEU A 10 7.33 18.07 19.89
C LEU A 10 6.01 17.30 19.85
N ILE A 11 5.11 17.54 20.80
CA ILE A 11 3.76 16.94 20.82
C ILE A 11 2.94 17.46 19.63
N LEU A 12 2.98 18.75 19.30
CA LEU A 12 2.33 19.28 18.11
C LEU A 12 2.93 18.67 16.84
N ILE A 13 4.25 18.61 16.71
CA ILE A 13 4.92 17.96 15.57
C ILE A 13 4.48 16.49 15.48
N MET A 14 4.47 15.76 16.61
CA MET A 14 4.09 14.35 16.68
C MET A 14 2.61 14.15 16.33
N ILE A 15 1.71 15.05 16.74
CA ILE A 15 0.28 15.07 16.39
C ILE A 15 0.09 15.40 14.90
N TYR A 16 0.77 16.41 14.37
CA TYR A 16 0.70 16.77 12.95
C TYR A 16 1.33 15.71 12.04
N THR A 17 2.29 14.93 12.53
CA THR A 17 2.84 13.76 11.81
C THR A 17 1.99 12.49 11.97
N ALA A 18 1.05 12.45 12.93
CA ALA A 18 0.22 11.29 13.22
C ALA A 18 -1.13 11.29 12.48
N ILE A 19 -1.63 12.46 12.06
CA ILE A 19 -2.86 12.52 11.27
C ILE A 19 -2.51 12.22 9.82
N ASP A 20 -2.84 11.00 9.39
CA ASP A 20 -2.86 10.67 7.97
C ASP A 20 -3.92 11.55 7.28
N THR A 21 -3.46 12.48 6.46
CA THR A 21 -4.31 13.42 5.70
C THR A 21 -4.30 13.11 4.21
N PHE A 22 -3.68 12.00 3.79
CA PHE A 22 -3.57 11.65 2.39
C PHE A 22 -4.83 10.90 1.92
N TYR A 23 -5.94 11.63 1.79
CA TYR A 23 -7.17 11.13 1.21
C TYR A 23 -7.55 11.94 -0.04
N LEU A 24 -8.00 11.22 -1.06
CA LEU A 24 -8.34 11.76 -2.38
C LEU A 24 -9.79 11.43 -2.71
N SER A 25 -10.46 12.40 -3.33
CA SER A 25 -11.76 12.19 -3.97
C SER A 25 -11.64 11.34 -5.23
N ASP A 26 -12.76 10.76 -5.66
CA ASP A 26 -12.82 9.97 -6.89
C ASP A 26 -12.54 10.83 -8.12
N GLU A 27 -12.91 12.11 -8.12
CA GLU A 27 -12.56 13.06 -9.18
C GLU A 27 -11.04 13.27 -9.27
N GLN A 28 -10.35 13.42 -8.14
CA GLN A 28 -8.90 13.57 -8.10
C GLN A 28 -8.17 12.31 -8.57
N LEU A 29 -8.73 11.13 -8.32
CA LEU A 29 -8.17 9.86 -8.81
C LEU A 29 -8.42 9.66 -10.31
N LYS A 30 -9.55 10.11 -10.83
CA LYS A 30 -9.82 10.12 -12.29
C LYS A 30 -8.90 11.09 -13.03
N ASP A 31 -8.55 12.23 -12.41
CA ASP A 31 -7.59 13.20 -12.95
C ASP A 31 -6.13 12.90 -12.53
N SER A 32 -5.73 11.63 -12.59
CA SER A 32 -4.41 11.20 -12.12
C SER A 32 -3.26 11.79 -12.97
N PRO A 33 -2.05 11.95 -12.41
CA PRO A 33 -0.87 12.34 -13.19
C PRO A 33 -0.57 11.40 -14.36
N SER A 34 -0.92 10.12 -14.23
CA SER A 34 -0.77 9.15 -15.31
C SER A 34 -1.79 9.32 -16.43
N ARG A 35 -3.04 9.69 -16.11
CA ARG A 35 -4.05 10.04 -17.13
C ARG A 35 -3.62 11.26 -17.95
N LYS A 36 -3.03 12.26 -17.29
CA LYS A 36 -2.47 13.47 -17.94
C LYS A 36 -1.29 13.18 -18.86
N ASP A 37 -0.63 12.04 -18.65
CA ASP A 37 0.51 11.57 -19.43
C ASP A 37 0.09 10.46 -20.44
N ASP A 38 -1.21 10.39 -20.79
CA ASP A 38 -1.81 9.48 -21.77
C ASP A 38 -1.79 7.98 -21.40
N ILE A 39 -1.75 7.65 -20.11
CA ILE A 39 -1.93 6.26 -19.64
C ILE A 39 -3.41 6.04 -19.33
N ASP A 40 -4.04 5.04 -19.94
CA ASP A 40 -5.44 4.69 -19.71
C ASP A 40 -5.68 4.00 -18.34
N GLU A 41 -6.95 3.90 -17.95
CA GLU A 41 -7.35 3.39 -16.63
C GLU A 41 -7.06 1.92 -16.38
N ALA A 42 -7.25 1.09 -17.39
CA ALA A 42 -6.92 -0.32 -17.27
C ALA A 42 -5.42 -0.49 -17.07
N THR A 43 -4.60 0.23 -17.85
CA THR A 43 -3.14 0.17 -17.74
C THR A 43 -2.63 0.69 -16.39
N GLU A 44 -3.12 1.84 -15.92
CA GLU A 44 -2.70 2.36 -14.60
C GLU A 44 -3.11 1.39 -13.47
N THR A 45 -4.32 0.83 -13.54
CA THR A 45 -4.80 -0.14 -12.55
C THR A 45 -3.94 -1.41 -12.56
N ALA A 46 -3.62 -1.94 -13.74
CA ALA A 46 -2.76 -3.11 -13.89
C ALA A 46 -1.35 -2.85 -13.34
N LEU A 47 -0.78 -1.68 -13.59
CA LEU A 47 0.54 -1.29 -13.06
C LEU A 47 0.53 -1.10 -11.54
N ARG A 48 -0.57 -0.57 -10.97
CA ARG A 48 -0.73 -0.48 -9.52
C ARG A 48 -0.74 -1.87 -8.88
N ILE A 49 -1.57 -2.78 -9.40
CA ILE A 49 -1.64 -4.16 -8.92
C ILE A 49 -0.28 -4.85 -9.08
N TYR A 50 0.38 -4.70 -10.25
CA TYR A 50 1.71 -5.26 -10.51
C TYR A 50 2.75 -4.78 -9.49
N GLY A 51 2.79 -3.47 -9.20
CA GLY A 51 3.71 -2.90 -8.21
C GLY A 51 3.43 -3.43 -6.80
N CYS A 52 2.16 -3.50 -6.40
CA CYS A 52 1.76 -4.08 -5.12
C CYS A 52 2.14 -5.56 -4.99
N ASP A 53 2.03 -6.34 -6.07
CA ASP A 53 2.48 -7.74 -6.12
C ASP A 53 4.01 -7.85 -5.97
N LEU A 54 4.79 -6.92 -6.54
CA LEU A 54 6.25 -6.86 -6.34
C LEU A 54 6.60 -6.53 -4.88
N VAL A 55 5.90 -5.58 -4.25
CA VAL A 55 6.11 -5.24 -2.83
C VAL A 55 5.85 -6.45 -1.94
N GLN A 56 4.73 -7.15 -2.16
CA GLN A 56 4.37 -8.34 -1.37
C GLN A 56 5.37 -9.49 -1.57
N GLU A 57 5.70 -9.83 -2.82
CA GLU A 57 6.63 -10.93 -3.12
C GLU A 57 8.04 -10.65 -2.58
N SER A 58 8.54 -9.42 -2.76
CA SER A 58 9.87 -9.05 -2.25
C SER A 58 9.92 -9.07 -0.71
N GLY A 59 8.85 -8.65 -0.04
CA GLY A 59 8.73 -8.73 1.43
C GLY A 59 8.86 -10.16 1.96
N ILE A 60 8.18 -11.11 1.32
CA ILE A 60 8.28 -12.54 1.65
C ILE A 60 9.71 -13.04 1.46
N LEU A 61 10.34 -12.73 0.31
CA LEU A 61 11.71 -13.16 0.01
C LEU A 61 12.76 -12.53 0.94
N LEU A 62 12.50 -11.30 1.40
CA LEU A 62 13.31 -10.59 2.39
C LEU A 62 12.98 -10.97 3.84
N LYS A 63 12.01 -11.86 4.07
CA LYS A 63 11.51 -12.25 5.40
C LYS A 63 11.14 -11.02 6.25
N LEU A 64 10.38 -10.11 5.67
CA LEU A 64 9.86 -8.92 6.34
C LEU A 64 8.47 -9.19 6.93
N PRO A 65 8.09 -8.54 8.04
CA PRO A 65 6.74 -8.66 8.60
C PRO A 65 5.71 -7.99 7.68
N GLN A 66 4.45 -8.47 7.72
CA GLN A 66 3.37 -7.95 6.86
C GLN A 66 3.14 -6.44 6.99
N ALA A 67 3.41 -5.85 8.16
CA ALA A 67 3.37 -4.40 8.37
C ALA A 67 4.26 -3.63 7.37
N VAL A 68 5.46 -4.15 7.06
CA VAL A 68 6.37 -3.52 6.09
C VAL A 68 5.79 -3.55 4.68
N MET A 69 5.17 -4.67 4.28
CA MET A 69 4.53 -4.78 2.98
C MET A 69 3.31 -3.86 2.88
N ALA A 70 2.49 -3.79 3.93
CA ALA A 70 1.35 -2.89 3.98
C ALA A 70 1.77 -1.42 3.86
N THR A 71 2.74 -0.98 4.66
CA THR A 71 3.31 0.38 4.58
C THR A 71 3.91 0.65 3.19
N GLY A 72 4.65 -0.32 2.63
CA GLY A 72 5.21 -0.21 1.28
C GLY A 72 4.15 -0.01 0.19
N GLN A 73 3.04 -0.74 0.25
CA GLN A 73 1.93 -0.63 -0.71
C GLN A 73 1.21 0.72 -0.58
N VAL A 74 0.96 1.20 0.64
CA VAL A 74 0.34 2.53 0.83
C VAL A 74 1.26 3.63 0.30
N LEU A 75 2.55 3.62 0.64
CA LEU A 75 3.51 4.59 0.10
C LEU A 75 3.58 4.56 -1.43
N PHE A 76 3.52 3.36 -2.01
CA PHE A 76 3.48 3.17 -3.46
C PHE A 76 2.21 3.79 -4.07
N HIS A 77 1.02 3.54 -3.50
CA HIS A 77 -0.23 4.15 -3.95
C HIS A 77 -0.19 5.67 -3.85
N ARG A 78 0.24 6.22 -2.70
CA ARG A 78 0.36 7.67 -2.48
C ARG A 78 1.28 8.32 -3.50
N PHE A 79 2.44 7.71 -3.78
CA PHE A 79 3.39 8.23 -4.76
C PHE A 79 2.77 8.38 -6.16
N TYR A 80 2.11 7.34 -6.66
CA TYR A 80 1.48 7.36 -7.98
C TYR A 80 0.18 8.18 -8.03
N CYS A 81 -0.30 8.72 -6.91
CA CYS A 81 -1.32 9.77 -6.94
C CYS A 81 -0.72 11.16 -7.24
N LYS A 82 0.60 11.33 -7.09
CA LYS A 82 1.32 12.59 -7.34
C LYS A 82 2.24 12.53 -8.55
N LYS A 83 2.71 11.33 -8.90
CA LYS A 83 3.61 11.06 -10.04
C LYS A 83 3.01 10.07 -11.01
N SER A 84 3.52 10.11 -12.23
CA SER A 84 3.07 9.25 -13.33
C SER A 84 3.98 8.04 -13.51
N PHE A 85 3.37 6.89 -13.84
CA PHE A 85 4.07 5.69 -14.32
C PHE A 85 4.90 5.93 -15.59
N LYS A 86 4.60 6.97 -16.37
CA LYS A 86 5.41 7.36 -17.54
C LYS A 86 6.76 7.95 -17.16
N LYS A 87 6.85 8.58 -15.98
CA LYS A 87 8.04 9.30 -15.50
C LYS A 87 8.84 8.52 -14.47
N PHE A 88 8.20 7.57 -13.79
CA PHE A 88 8.82 6.76 -12.74
C PHE A 88 8.51 5.29 -12.97
N ASN A 89 9.57 4.49 -13.12
CA ASN A 89 9.43 3.07 -13.36
C ASN A 89 8.85 2.33 -12.14
N VAL A 90 7.80 1.55 -12.36
CA VAL A 90 7.09 0.78 -11.32
C VAL A 90 8.00 -0.13 -10.49
N LYS A 91 8.99 -0.78 -11.11
CA LYS A 91 9.89 -1.72 -10.43
C LYS A 91 10.82 -0.99 -9.47
N VAL A 92 11.36 0.15 -9.90
CA VAL A 92 12.27 0.97 -9.08
C VAL A 92 11.51 1.59 -7.92
N VAL A 93 10.31 2.14 -8.16
CA VAL A 93 9.48 2.71 -7.10
C VAL A 93 9.05 1.64 -6.09
N ALA A 94 8.62 0.45 -6.54
CA ALA A 94 8.29 -0.65 -5.64
C ALA A 94 9.48 -1.06 -4.75
N ALA A 95 10.69 -1.17 -5.33
CA ALA A 95 11.90 -1.45 -4.56
C ALA A 95 12.22 -0.37 -3.53
N SER A 96 12.09 0.90 -3.92
CA SER A 96 12.29 2.04 -3.00
C SER A 96 11.23 2.10 -1.91
N CYS A 97 9.97 1.75 -2.20
CA CYS A 97 8.91 1.68 -1.20
C CYS A 97 9.21 0.59 -0.15
N VAL A 98 9.62 -0.61 -0.57
CA VAL A 98 10.01 -1.70 0.35
C VAL A 98 11.21 -1.27 1.21
N TRP A 99 12.21 -0.64 0.58
CA TRP A 99 13.40 -0.19 1.28
C TRP A 99 13.08 0.88 2.32
N LEU A 100 12.27 1.87 1.96
CA LEU A 100 11.81 2.93 2.87
C LEU A 100 10.91 2.38 3.98
N ALA A 101 9.89 1.59 3.63
CA ALA A 101 8.96 0.98 4.60
C ALA A 101 9.70 0.09 5.62
N SER A 102 10.73 -0.65 5.19
CA SER A 102 11.55 -1.45 6.11
C SER A 102 12.23 -0.60 7.18
N LYS A 103 12.58 0.65 6.88
CA LYS A 103 13.14 1.59 7.86
C LYS A 103 12.07 2.17 8.77
N LEU A 104 10.91 2.54 8.20
CA LEU A 104 9.80 3.13 8.96
C LEU A 104 9.19 2.15 9.98
N GLU A 105 9.17 0.86 9.66
CA GLU A 105 8.69 -0.21 10.54
C GLU A 105 9.81 -0.84 11.39
N GLU A 106 10.95 -0.17 11.54
CA GLU A 106 12.08 -0.61 12.38
C GLU A 106 12.62 -2.02 12.04
N CYS A 107 12.47 -2.44 10.78
CA CYS A 107 12.96 -3.71 10.23
C CYS A 107 13.94 -3.49 9.06
N PRO A 108 14.97 -2.65 9.18
CA PRO A 108 15.71 -2.11 8.04
C PRO A 108 16.45 -3.19 7.25
N ARG A 109 16.39 -3.10 5.92
CA ARG A 109 17.19 -3.91 4.99
C ARG A 109 18.28 -3.10 4.31
N LYS A 110 19.42 -3.75 4.03
CA LYS A 110 20.48 -3.11 3.23
C LYS A 110 20.02 -2.99 1.78
N ALA A 111 20.34 -1.88 1.12
CA ALA A 111 20.01 -1.67 -0.30
C ALA A 111 20.43 -2.85 -1.19
N ARG A 112 21.61 -3.44 -0.92
CA ARG A 112 22.10 -4.65 -1.61
C ARG A 112 21.08 -5.80 -1.57
N GLN A 113 20.49 -6.08 -0.40
CA GLN A 113 19.55 -7.19 -0.24
C GLN A 113 18.27 -6.95 -1.05
N VAL A 114 17.73 -5.73 -0.97
CA VAL A 114 16.53 -5.33 -1.73
C VAL A 114 16.80 -5.46 -3.23
N LEU A 115 17.92 -4.91 -3.74
CA LEU A 115 18.26 -4.96 -5.16
C LEU A 115 18.47 -6.38 -5.68
N ILE A 116 19.13 -7.26 -4.91
CA ILE A 116 19.32 -8.67 -5.30
C ILE A 116 17.95 -9.38 -5.40
N VAL A 117 17.05 -9.15 -4.45
CA VAL A 117 15.71 -9.75 -4.48
C VAL A 117 14.91 -9.26 -5.67
N PHE A 118 14.86 -7.94 -5.90
CA PHE A 118 14.14 -7.37 -7.05
C PHE A 118 14.72 -7.84 -8.38
N HIS A 119 16.04 -7.93 -8.51
CA HIS A 119 16.68 -8.47 -9.71
C HIS A 119 16.30 -9.94 -9.96
N ARG A 120 16.34 -10.78 -8.91
CA ARG A 120 15.93 -12.19 -9.03
C ARG A 120 14.46 -12.33 -9.43
N MET A 121 13.59 -11.50 -8.86
CA MET A 121 12.16 -11.49 -9.18
C MET A 121 11.92 -11.09 -10.64
N GLU A 122 12.62 -10.06 -11.12
CA GLU A 122 12.58 -9.62 -12.52
C GLU A 122 13.02 -10.75 -13.46
N CYS A 123 14.17 -11.38 -13.22
CA CYS A 123 14.63 -12.49 -14.05
C CYS A 123 13.60 -13.63 -14.10
N ARG A 124 12.99 -13.97 -12.97
CA ARG A 124 11.96 -15.00 -12.90
C ARG A 124 10.69 -14.63 -13.68
N ARG A 125 10.23 -13.38 -13.57
CA ARG A 125 8.99 -12.91 -14.20
C ARG A 125 9.14 -12.73 -15.71
N GLU A 126 10.35 -12.43 -16.17
CA GLU A 126 10.68 -12.19 -17.58
C GLU A 126 11.34 -13.39 -18.27
N ASN A 127 11.42 -14.54 -17.59
CA ASN A 127 12.09 -15.76 -18.07
C ASN A 127 13.56 -15.52 -18.51
N LEU A 128 14.25 -14.61 -17.84
CA LEU A 128 15.68 -14.37 -18.04
C LEU A 128 16.50 -15.37 -17.21
N PRO A 129 17.78 -15.60 -17.59
CA PRO A 129 18.70 -16.39 -16.77
C PRO A 129 18.77 -15.88 -15.33
N LEU A 130 18.70 -16.81 -14.36
CA LEU A 130 18.78 -16.52 -12.92
C LEU A 130 20.24 -16.25 -12.49
N GLU A 131 20.87 -15.27 -13.11
CA GLU A 131 22.23 -14.86 -12.80
C GLU A 131 22.30 -14.05 -11.50
N HIS A 132 23.45 -14.13 -10.84
CA HIS A 132 23.70 -13.31 -9.65
C HIS A 132 23.96 -11.86 -10.06
N LEU A 133 23.32 -10.91 -9.38
CA LEU A 133 23.64 -9.50 -9.55
C LEU A 133 25.03 -9.20 -8.98
N ASP A 134 26.03 -9.07 -9.85
CA ASP A 134 27.38 -8.69 -9.45
C ASP A 134 27.38 -7.28 -8.81
N THR A 135 27.80 -7.21 -7.55
CA THR A 135 27.85 -5.96 -6.79
C THR A 135 28.98 -5.02 -7.19
N SER A 136 29.94 -5.50 -7.97
CA SER A 136 31.02 -4.69 -8.54
C SER A 136 30.66 -4.14 -9.92
N SER A 137 29.55 -4.60 -10.50
CA SER A 137 29.12 -4.19 -11.84
C SER A 137 28.62 -2.74 -11.89
N LYS A 138 28.80 -2.10 -13.05
CA LYS A 138 28.24 -0.77 -13.34
C LYS A 138 26.71 -0.76 -13.16
N LYS A 139 26.03 -1.83 -13.61
CA LYS A 139 24.59 -2.04 -13.47
C LYS A 139 24.14 -1.95 -12.01
N TYR A 140 24.83 -2.61 -11.09
CA TYR A 140 24.51 -2.51 -9.66
C TYR A 140 24.69 -1.09 -9.13
N GLY A 141 25.75 -0.39 -9.55
CA GLY A 141 25.99 1.01 -9.18
C GLY A 141 24.86 1.96 -9.61
N GLU A 142 24.36 1.78 -10.84
CA GLU A 142 23.23 2.54 -11.40
C GLU A 142 21.93 2.23 -10.65
N LEU A 143 21.61 0.94 -10.45
CA LEU A 143 20.43 0.50 -9.69
C LEU A 143 20.42 1.06 -8.26
N LYS A 144 21.57 1.02 -7.58
CA LYS A 144 21.72 1.60 -6.22
C LYS A 144 21.51 3.10 -6.23
N THR A 145 22.04 3.80 -7.22
CA THR A 145 21.86 5.25 -7.37
C THR A 145 20.38 5.61 -7.61
N ASN A 146 19.70 4.85 -8.47
CA ASN A 146 18.29 5.02 -8.78
C ASN A 146 17.39 4.72 -7.57
N LEU A 147 17.71 3.68 -6.79
CA LEU A 147 17.01 3.36 -5.54
C LEU A 147 17.06 4.53 -4.54
N ILE A 148 18.25 5.12 -4.35
CA ILE A 148 18.48 6.25 -3.43
C ILE A 148 17.84 7.54 -3.95
N LYS A 149 17.89 7.79 -5.27
CA LYS A 149 17.18 8.93 -5.89
C LYS A 149 15.67 8.80 -5.71
N THR A 150 15.12 7.63 -5.98
CA THR A 150 13.68 7.37 -5.92
C THR A 150 13.16 7.42 -4.49
N GLU A 151 13.92 6.95 -3.50
CA GLU A 151 13.58 7.14 -2.09
C GLU A 151 13.44 8.63 -1.71
N ARG A 152 14.36 9.48 -2.18
CA ARG A 152 14.26 10.93 -1.96
C ARG A 152 13.02 11.53 -2.62
N HIS A 153 12.66 11.05 -3.80
CA HIS A 153 11.39 11.44 -4.44
C HIS A 153 10.18 11.00 -3.63
N LEU A 154 10.15 9.75 -3.14
CA LEU A 154 9.07 9.26 -2.29
C LEU A 154 8.84 10.19 -1.10
N LEU A 155 9.89 10.47 -0.33
CA LEU A 155 9.82 11.35 0.85
C LEU A 155 9.35 12.77 0.49
N LYS A 156 9.84 13.32 -0.62
CA LYS A 156 9.46 14.66 -1.08
C LYS A 156 7.98 14.72 -1.47
N GLU A 157 7.50 13.75 -2.23
CA GLU A 157 6.14 13.76 -2.77
C GLU A 157 5.08 13.39 -1.74
N THR A 158 5.44 12.61 -0.71
CA THR A 158 4.58 12.38 0.46
C THR A 158 4.66 13.51 1.49
N GLY A 159 5.48 14.54 1.26
CA GLY A 159 5.68 15.64 2.21
C GLY A 159 6.23 15.17 3.56
N PHE A 160 6.99 14.08 3.59
CA PHE A 160 7.46 13.39 4.79
C PHE A 160 6.35 12.84 5.71
N ILE A 161 5.09 12.86 5.25
CA ILE A 161 3.96 12.18 5.92
C ILE A 161 4.00 10.70 5.54
N CYS A 162 4.87 9.98 6.22
CA CYS A 162 5.13 8.57 5.99
C CYS A 162 4.43 7.66 7.01
N HIS A 163 3.76 8.22 8.01
CA HIS A 163 2.90 7.45 8.90
C HIS A 163 1.75 6.84 8.11
N VAL A 164 1.47 5.57 8.37
CA VAL A 164 0.39 4.82 7.76
C VAL A 164 -0.29 4.03 8.86
N GLU A 165 -1.59 4.25 9.02
CA GLU A 165 -2.43 3.39 9.82
C GLU A 165 -3.07 2.34 8.93
N HIS A 166 -3.02 1.06 9.33
CA HIS A 166 -3.50 -0.05 8.51
C HIS A 166 -4.86 -0.56 9.02
N PRO A 167 -5.76 -1.01 8.12
CA PRO A 167 -7.06 -1.56 8.53
C PRO A 167 -6.92 -2.76 9.47
N HIS A 168 -5.83 -3.53 9.36
CA HIS A 168 -5.50 -4.67 10.20
C HIS A 168 -5.56 -4.38 11.70
N LYS A 169 -5.22 -3.15 12.12
CA LYS A 169 -5.24 -2.72 13.53
C LYS A 169 -6.65 -2.79 14.14
N PHE A 170 -7.68 -2.61 13.33
CA PHE A 170 -9.07 -2.50 13.79
C PHE A 170 -9.83 -3.84 13.75
N ILE A 171 -9.42 -4.76 12.88
CA ILE A 171 -10.18 -6.00 12.58
C ILE A 171 -10.51 -6.78 13.85
N SER A 172 -9.51 -7.07 14.70
CA SER A 172 -9.73 -7.88 15.91
C SER A 172 -10.70 -7.21 16.88
N ASN A 173 -10.60 -5.89 17.06
CA ASN A 173 -11.49 -5.16 17.96
C ASN A 173 -12.93 -5.14 17.41
N TYR A 174 -13.09 -4.94 16.11
CA TYR A 174 -14.41 -4.90 15.47
C TYR A 174 -15.09 -6.27 15.55
N LEU A 175 -14.38 -7.35 15.20
CA LEU A 175 -14.91 -8.70 15.27
C LEU A 175 -15.29 -9.11 16.70
N ALA A 176 -14.49 -8.72 17.70
CA ALA A 176 -14.80 -8.96 19.11
C ALA A 176 -16.03 -8.17 19.57
N THR A 177 -16.13 -6.90 19.20
CA THR A 177 -17.27 -6.03 19.54
C THR A 177 -18.58 -6.54 18.91
N LEU A 178 -18.50 -7.15 17.73
CA LEU A 178 -19.63 -7.73 17.01
C LEU A 178 -19.95 -9.17 17.44
N GLU A 179 -19.20 -9.74 18.39
CA GLU A 179 -19.34 -11.12 18.88
C GLU A 179 -19.33 -12.15 17.73
N THR A 180 -18.49 -11.91 16.72
CA THR A 180 -18.43 -12.74 15.51
C THR A 180 -17.59 -14.00 15.69
N PRO A 181 -17.84 -15.06 14.89
CA PRO A 181 -17.05 -16.29 14.93
C PRO A 181 -15.57 -16.04 14.58
N GLN A 182 -14.67 -16.79 15.24
CA GLN A 182 -13.23 -16.58 15.09
C GLN A 182 -12.75 -16.86 13.65
N GLU A 183 -13.44 -17.71 12.90
CA GLU A 183 -13.12 -18.04 11.50
C GLU A 183 -13.13 -16.80 10.59
N LEU A 184 -13.93 -15.77 10.93
CA LEU A 184 -13.99 -14.53 10.16
C LEU A 184 -12.70 -13.71 10.28
N SER A 185 -11.92 -13.91 11.35
CA SER A 185 -10.69 -13.15 11.59
C SER A 185 -9.68 -13.32 10.47
N GLN A 186 -9.44 -14.58 10.06
CA GLN A 186 -8.47 -14.87 9.00
C GLN A 186 -8.97 -14.37 7.64
N GLU A 187 -10.27 -14.51 7.36
CA GLU A 187 -10.85 -14.02 6.11
C GLU A 187 -10.79 -12.49 6.02
N ALA A 188 -11.21 -11.77 7.07
CA ALA A 188 -11.14 -10.31 7.13
C ALA A 188 -9.68 -9.82 6.99
N TRP A 189 -8.72 -10.53 7.60
CA TRP A 189 -7.30 -10.23 7.47
C TRP A 189 -6.79 -10.42 6.02
N ASN A 190 -7.23 -11.50 5.36
CA ASN A 190 -6.89 -11.74 3.95
C ASN A 190 -7.47 -10.66 3.04
N LEU A 191 -8.74 -10.30 3.23
CA LEU A 191 -9.41 -9.22 2.51
C LEU A 191 -8.73 -7.86 2.75
N ALA A 192 -8.23 -7.62 3.96
CA ALA A 192 -7.43 -6.42 4.26
C ALA A 192 -6.11 -6.40 3.50
N ASN A 193 -5.42 -7.55 3.38
CA ASN A 193 -4.22 -7.64 2.53
C ASN A 193 -4.55 -7.40 1.05
N ASP A 194 -5.65 -7.95 0.55
CA ASP A 194 -6.08 -7.75 -0.83
C ASP A 194 -6.48 -6.30 -1.11
N SER A 195 -7.08 -5.60 -0.13
CA SER A 195 -7.45 -4.19 -0.25
C SER A 195 -6.26 -3.27 -0.55
N LEU A 196 -5.06 -3.63 -0.08
CA LEU A 196 -3.81 -2.88 -0.30
C LEU A 196 -3.31 -2.95 -1.75
N ARG A 197 -3.89 -3.83 -2.58
CA ARG A 197 -3.64 -3.89 -4.04
C ARG A 197 -4.49 -2.87 -4.80
N THR A 198 -5.31 -2.10 -4.09
CA THR A 198 -6.28 -1.14 -4.65
C THR A 198 -6.07 0.26 -4.06
N THR A 199 -6.75 1.27 -4.62
CA THR A 199 -6.70 2.65 -4.14
C THR A 199 -7.50 2.91 -2.87
N LEU A 200 -8.07 1.89 -2.21
CA LEU A 200 -8.84 2.07 -0.98
C LEU A 200 -8.05 2.78 0.12
N CYS A 201 -6.75 2.50 0.25
CA CYS A 201 -5.86 3.11 1.23
C CYS A 201 -5.62 4.62 1.03
N VAL A 202 -6.02 5.19 -0.11
CA VAL A 202 -5.96 6.65 -0.38
C VAL A 202 -7.34 7.28 -0.58
N ARG A 203 -8.41 6.48 -0.51
CA ARG A 203 -9.81 6.93 -0.64
C ARG A 203 -10.53 6.96 0.70
N PHE A 204 -10.22 5.99 1.56
CA PHE A 204 -10.92 5.76 2.81
C PHE A 204 -9.94 5.65 3.96
N LYS A 205 -10.38 6.10 5.15
CA LYS A 205 -9.68 5.82 6.38
C LYS A 205 -9.68 4.32 6.69
N SER A 206 -8.69 3.89 7.46
CA SER A 206 -8.46 2.48 7.76
C SER A 206 -9.58 1.82 8.55
N GLU A 207 -10.31 2.60 9.36
CA GLU A 207 -11.53 2.19 10.06
C GLU A 207 -12.64 1.78 9.06
N VAL A 208 -12.85 2.58 8.02
CA VAL A 208 -13.87 2.33 6.99
C VAL A 208 -13.50 1.11 6.15
N VAL A 209 -12.22 0.99 5.77
CA VAL A 209 -11.72 -0.21 5.06
C VAL A 209 -11.87 -1.44 5.93
N ALA A 210 -11.57 -1.36 7.23
CA ALA A 210 -11.75 -2.44 8.20
C ALA A 210 -13.22 -2.86 8.31
N CYS A 211 -14.16 -1.91 8.38
CA CYS A 211 -15.58 -2.23 8.33
C CYS A 211 -15.97 -2.95 7.03
N GLY A 212 -15.46 -2.47 5.88
CA GLY A 212 -15.73 -3.09 4.58
C GLY A 212 -15.24 -4.53 4.46
N VAL A 213 -14.04 -4.84 4.94
CA VAL A 213 -13.50 -6.21 4.91
C VAL A 213 -14.18 -7.14 5.92
N VAL A 214 -14.56 -6.63 7.10
CA VAL A 214 -15.37 -7.38 8.09
C VAL A 214 -16.75 -7.69 7.51
N TYR A 215 -17.39 -6.71 6.87
CA TYR A 215 -18.67 -6.91 6.20
C TYR A 215 -18.56 -7.97 5.10
N ALA A 216 -17.57 -7.85 4.21
CA ALA A 216 -17.34 -8.82 3.14
C ALA A 216 -17.08 -10.24 3.68
N ALA A 217 -16.27 -10.38 4.74
CA ALA A 217 -16.04 -11.65 5.40
C ALA A 217 -17.33 -12.25 5.99
N ALA A 218 -18.10 -11.46 6.73
CA ALA A 218 -19.36 -11.90 7.31
C ALA A 218 -20.37 -12.35 6.24
N ARG A 219 -20.46 -11.62 5.12
CA ARG A 219 -21.31 -11.99 3.98
C ARG A 219 -20.88 -13.31 3.35
N LYS A 220 -19.57 -13.55 3.20
CA LYS A 220 -19.03 -14.81 2.64
C LYS A 220 -19.30 -16.01 3.54
N PHE A 221 -19.27 -15.82 4.86
CA PHE A 221 -19.56 -16.85 5.85
C PHE A 221 -21.03 -16.93 6.29
N HIS A 222 -21.91 -16.13 5.67
CA HIS A 222 -23.33 -16.03 6.02
C HIS A 222 -23.59 -15.69 7.50
N VAL A 223 -22.69 -14.92 8.12
CA VAL A 223 -22.85 -14.43 9.50
C VAL A 223 -23.70 -13.16 9.48
N PRO A 224 -24.85 -13.14 10.20
CA PRO A 224 -25.66 -11.94 10.32
C PRO A 224 -24.95 -10.92 11.22
N LEU A 225 -24.88 -9.67 10.77
CA LEU A 225 -24.39 -8.55 11.57
C LEU A 225 -25.57 -7.69 12.07
N PRO A 226 -25.43 -6.95 13.19
CA PRO A 226 -26.50 -6.13 13.73
C PRO A 226 -26.92 -4.99 12.78
N GLU A 227 -28.20 -4.89 12.45
CA GLU A 227 -28.74 -3.83 11.57
C GLU A 227 -29.54 -2.76 12.32
N ASN A 228 -29.89 -2.98 13.59
CA ASN A 228 -30.69 -2.05 14.41
C ASN A 228 -30.11 -1.90 15.84
N PRO A 229 -29.37 -0.81 16.15
CA PRO A 229 -28.87 0.18 15.19
C PRO A 229 -27.85 -0.45 14.23
N PRO A 230 -27.64 0.13 13.04
CA PRO A 230 -26.66 -0.41 12.10
C PRO A 230 -25.26 -0.43 12.69
N TRP A 231 -24.63 -1.61 12.72
CA TRP A 231 -23.40 -1.86 13.47
C TRP A 231 -22.24 -0.94 13.09
N TRP A 232 -22.13 -0.56 11.82
CA TRP A 232 -21.04 0.28 11.32
C TRP A 232 -21.02 1.69 11.90
N LYS A 233 -22.15 2.17 12.44
CA LYS A 233 -22.21 3.46 13.14
C LYS A 233 -21.38 3.48 14.41
N ALA A 234 -21.18 2.34 15.06
CA ALA A 234 -20.34 2.23 16.24
C ALA A 234 -18.84 2.41 15.94
N PHE A 235 -18.46 2.37 14.65
CA PHE A 235 -17.09 2.47 14.17
C PHE A 235 -16.87 3.70 13.26
N ASP A 236 -17.75 4.71 13.37
CA ASP A 236 -17.68 5.95 12.59
C ASP A 236 -17.61 5.74 11.06
N ALA A 237 -18.22 4.65 10.58
CA ALA A 237 -18.29 4.32 9.16
C ALA A 237 -19.69 4.56 8.59
N GLU A 238 -19.76 4.74 7.28
CA GLU A 238 -21.02 4.84 6.53
C GLU A 238 -21.22 3.60 5.64
N LYS A 239 -22.49 3.24 5.41
CA LYS A 239 -22.84 2.11 4.54
C LYS A 239 -22.32 2.29 3.12
N SER A 240 -22.37 3.50 2.59
CA SER A 240 -21.81 3.88 1.29
C SER A 240 -20.33 3.51 1.16
N GLY A 241 -19.52 3.79 2.19
CA GLY A 241 -18.10 3.44 2.23
C GLY A 241 -17.87 1.93 2.31
N ILE A 242 -18.68 1.21 3.10
CA ILE A 242 -18.62 -0.26 3.18
C ILE A 242 -18.95 -0.90 1.82
N ASP A 243 -20.03 -0.45 1.18
CA ASP A 243 -20.46 -0.94 -0.13
C ASP A 243 -19.40 -0.65 -1.20
N GLU A 244 -18.72 0.50 -1.13
CA GLU A 244 -17.59 0.84 -2.00
C GLU A 244 -16.41 -0.11 -1.82
N VAL A 245 -15.99 -0.37 -0.57
CA VAL A 245 -14.89 -1.31 -0.26
C VAL A 245 -15.21 -2.69 -0.84
N CYS A 246 -16.41 -3.20 -0.63
CA CYS A 246 -16.83 -4.50 -1.17
C CYS A 246 -16.83 -4.53 -2.70
N ARG A 247 -17.33 -3.46 -3.35
CA ARG A 247 -17.35 -3.38 -4.81
C ARG A 247 -15.95 -3.30 -5.41
N VAL A 248 -15.04 -2.55 -4.79
CA VAL A 248 -13.64 -2.46 -5.22
C VAL A 248 -12.93 -3.81 -5.06
N LEU A 249 -13.15 -4.53 -3.95
CA LEU A 249 -12.61 -5.88 -3.76
C LEU A 249 -13.18 -6.89 -4.77
N ALA A 250 -14.49 -6.86 -5.02
CA ALA A 250 -15.12 -7.70 -6.04
C ALA A 250 -14.53 -7.42 -7.43
N HIS A 251 -14.31 -6.14 -7.77
CA HIS A 251 -13.67 -5.74 -9.01
C HIS A 251 -12.20 -6.22 -9.07
N LEU A 252 -11.43 -6.12 -7.99
CA LEU A 252 -10.07 -6.64 -7.91
C LEU A 252 -10.00 -8.12 -8.29
N TYR A 253 -10.94 -8.94 -7.79
CA TYR A 253 -10.98 -10.38 -8.09
C TYR A 253 -11.40 -10.72 -9.51
N SER A 254 -11.91 -9.76 -10.29
CA SER A 254 -12.21 -9.94 -11.71
C SER A 254 -10.99 -9.78 -12.62
N PHE A 255 -9.89 -9.17 -12.13
CA PHE A 255 -8.70 -8.94 -12.93
C PHE A 255 -7.89 -10.23 -13.14
N PRO A 256 -7.30 -10.42 -14.34
CA PRO A 256 -6.28 -11.43 -14.53
C PRO A 256 -5.03 -11.09 -13.72
N LYS A 257 -4.10 -12.05 -13.63
CA LYS A 257 -2.80 -11.81 -13.01
C LYS A 257 -2.08 -10.63 -13.68
N ALA A 258 -1.72 -9.62 -12.88
CA ALA A 258 -1.09 -8.41 -13.38
C ALA A 258 0.28 -8.72 -14.03
N GLN A 259 0.50 -8.11 -15.20
CA GLN A 259 1.74 -8.19 -15.95
C GLN A 259 2.39 -6.81 -16.05
N TYR A 260 3.69 -6.79 -16.29
CA TYR A 260 4.39 -5.53 -16.52
C TYR A 260 3.98 -4.96 -17.88
N ILE A 261 3.63 -3.67 -17.90
CA ILE A 261 3.33 -2.93 -19.13
C ILE A 261 4.39 -1.82 -19.26
N PRO A 262 5.24 -1.84 -20.30
CA PRO A 262 6.29 -0.84 -20.46
C PRO A 262 5.69 0.50 -20.88
N VAL A 263 5.55 1.42 -19.93
CA VAL A 263 5.01 2.78 -20.15
C VAL A 263 5.98 3.89 -19.75
N CYS A 264 7.05 3.55 -19.02
CA CYS A 264 8.03 4.53 -18.55
C CYS A 264 8.94 4.96 -19.70
N GLU A 265 9.08 6.26 -19.89
CA GLU A 265 10.08 6.84 -20.81
C GLU A 265 11.46 6.80 -20.12
N GLU A 266 12.50 6.43 -20.88
CA GLU A 266 13.89 6.37 -20.42
C GLU A 266 14.57 7.75 -20.39
#